data_AF-A0A077FJ75-F1
#
_entry.id   AF-A0A077FJ75-F1
#
_cell.length_a   1.000
_cell.length_b   1.000
_cell.length_c   1.000
_cell.angle_alpha   90.00
_cell.angle_beta   90.00
_cell.angle_gamma   90.00
#
_symmetry.space_group_name_H-M   'P 1'
#
loop_
_entity.id
_entity.type
_entity.pdbx_description
1 polymer ?
#
loop_
_entity_poly.entity_id
_entity_poly.type
_entity_poly.pdbx_seq_one_letter_code
_entity_poly.pdbx_strand_id
1 'polypeptide(L)'
;MFVEILNVNDIARIYSLYGNTSQIILMNKDNSVNYLGLGYIKMLAEKSAQYNYVFICNVSDNAYAVQAAFRMGFKKVYYIGNRIKFNKLDSIAVQYDAQLFNEMKLQALL
;
A
#
# COMPACT_ATOMS: atom_id res chain seq x y z
N MET A 1 5.70 -16.32 -5.65
CA MET A 1 7.07 -15.76 -5.58
C MET A 1 6.98 -14.23 -5.67
N PHE A 2 7.75 -13.50 -4.85
CA PHE A 2 7.80 -12.03 -4.88
C PHE A 2 8.99 -11.53 -5.69
N VAL A 3 8.76 -10.61 -6.63
CA VAL A 3 9.81 -10.01 -7.46
C VAL A 3 9.59 -8.51 -7.57
N GLU A 4 10.65 -7.74 -7.30
CA GLU A 4 10.63 -6.29 -7.46
C GLU A 4 10.92 -5.87 -8.90
N ILE A 5 10.23 -4.83 -9.38
CA ILE A 5 10.42 -4.26 -10.71
C ILE A 5 10.56 -2.74 -10.66
N LEU A 6 11.26 -2.17 -11.64
CA LEU A 6 11.42 -0.72 -11.80
C LEU A 6 10.85 -0.20 -13.13
N ASN A 7 10.73 -1.06 -14.14
CA ASN A 7 10.31 -0.66 -15.47
C ASN A 7 9.62 -1.81 -16.23
N VAL A 8 9.16 -1.51 -17.44
CA VAL A 8 8.44 -2.47 -18.30
C VAL A 8 9.33 -3.62 -18.79
N ASN A 9 10.64 -3.38 -18.98
CA ASN A 9 11.56 -4.40 -19.47
C ASN A 9 11.76 -5.52 -18.44
N ASP A 10 11.68 -5.20 -17.15
CA ASP A 10 11.70 -6.20 -16.09
C ASP A 10 10.53 -7.20 -16.22
N ILE A 11 9.33 -6.70 -16.53
CA ILE A 11 8.12 -7.53 -16.70
C ILE A 11 8.30 -8.51 -17.86
N ALA A 12 8.78 -8.02 -19.01
CA ALA A 12 9.02 -8.85 -20.19
C ALA A 12 10.07 -9.93 -19.93
N ARG A 13 11.17 -9.56 -19.23
CA ARG A 13 12.21 -10.52 -18.83
C ARG A 13 11.68 -11.58 -17.88
N ILE A 14 10.88 -11.21 -16.88
CA ILE A 14 10.25 -12.16 -15.96
C ILE A 14 9.33 -13.12 -16.73
N TYR A 15 8.54 -12.61 -17.67
CA TYR A 15 7.72 -13.46 -18.53
C TYR A 15 8.53 -14.45 -19.38
N SER A 16 9.66 -14.03 -19.95
CA SER A 16 10.52 -14.97 -20.70
C SER A 16 11.10 -16.10 -19.85
N LEU A 17 11.32 -15.86 -18.55
CA LEU A 17 11.93 -16.84 -17.64
C LEU A 17 10.91 -17.80 -17.04
N TYR A 18 9.70 -17.32 -16.74
CA TYR A 18 8.74 -18.07 -15.93
C TYR A 18 7.39 -18.32 -16.63
N GLY A 19 7.07 -17.60 -17.71
CA GLY A 19 5.80 -17.70 -18.41
C GLY A 19 4.57 -17.51 -17.50
N ASN A 20 3.45 -18.13 -17.87
CA ASN A 20 2.18 -18.07 -17.12
C ASN A 20 1.99 -19.19 -16.08
N THR A 21 2.99 -20.05 -15.87
CA THR A 21 2.82 -21.28 -15.07
C THR A 21 2.97 -21.06 -13.56
N SER A 22 3.53 -19.92 -13.17
CA SER A 22 3.85 -19.60 -11.78
C SER A 22 3.02 -18.42 -11.27
N GLN A 23 2.55 -18.50 -10.03
CA GLN A 23 1.93 -17.35 -9.36
C GLN A 23 3.00 -16.33 -8.99
N ILE A 24 3.27 -15.42 -9.92
CA ILE A 24 4.23 -14.32 -9.75
C ILE A 24 3.49 -13.11 -9.19
N ILE A 25 4.06 -12.59 -8.10
CA ILE A 25 3.63 -11.34 -7.49
C ILE A 25 4.73 -10.32 -7.75
N LEU A 26 4.38 -9.34 -8.57
CA LEU A 26 5.23 -8.20 -8.87
C LEU A 26 4.95 -7.07 -7.89
N MET A 27 6.00 -6.34 -7.56
CA MET A 27 5.92 -5.18 -6.69
C MET A 27 6.87 -4.11 -7.21
N ASN A 28 6.50 -2.84 -7.13
CA ASN A 28 7.48 -1.79 -7.39
C ASN A 28 8.52 -1.73 -6.26
N LYS A 29 9.76 -1.40 -6.60
CA LYS A 29 10.84 -1.23 -5.61
C LYS A 29 10.47 -0.21 -4.54
N ASP A 30 11.00 -0.38 -3.34
CA ASP A 30 10.84 0.59 -2.26
C ASP A 30 11.15 2.03 -2.70
N ASN A 31 10.35 2.99 -2.23
CA ASN A 31 10.41 4.43 -2.53
C ASN A 31 10.24 4.82 -4.00
N SER A 32 10.10 3.88 -4.94
CA SER A 32 9.98 4.19 -6.37
C SER A 32 8.76 5.06 -6.71
N VAL A 33 7.71 5.04 -5.89
CA VAL A 33 6.56 5.94 -6.03
C VAL A 33 6.97 7.41 -5.93
N ASN A 34 7.93 7.75 -5.07
CA ASN A 34 8.40 9.13 -4.89
C ASN A 34 9.20 9.62 -6.09
N TYR A 35 9.92 8.73 -6.78
CA TYR A 35 10.79 9.08 -7.90
C TYR A 35 10.10 8.96 -9.26
N LEU A 36 9.30 7.90 -9.46
CA LEU A 36 8.66 7.58 -10.75
C LEU A 36 7.22 8.11 -10.81
N GLY A 37 6.61 8.41 -9.66
CA GLY A 37 5.23 8.83 -9.56
C GLY A 37 4.23 7.68 -9.66
N LEU A 38 3.08 7.82 -8.98
CA LEU A 38 2.03 6.80 -8.98
C LEU A 38 1.46 6.52 -10.38
N GLY A 39 1.45 7.50 -11.28
CA GLY A 39 1.04 7.33 -12.69
C GLY A 39 1.86 6.26 -13.41
N TYR A 40 3.18 6.33 -13.28
CA TYR A 40 4.07 5.34 -13.88
C TYR A 40 3.90 3.96 -13.24
N ILE A 41 3.80 3.89 -11.91
CA ILE A 41 3.58 2.62 -11.21
C ILE A 41 2.25 1.98 -11.63
N LYS A 42 1.22 2.80 -11.91
CA LYS A 42 -0.07 2.30 -12.41
C LYS A 42 0.06 1.67 -13.80
N MET A 43 0.80 2.31 -14.69
CA MET A 43 1.11 1.74 -16.01
C MET A 43 1.84 0.38 -15.88
N LEU A 44 2.79 0.25 -14.94
CA LEU A 44 3.45 -1.05 -14.69
C LEU A 44 2.47 -2.12 -14.20
N ALA A 45 1.52 -1.76 -13.33
CA ALA A 45 0.51 -2.67 -12.83
C ALA A 45 -0.44 -3.15 -13.94
N GLU A 46 -0.87 -2.25 -14.82
CA GLU A 46 -1.71 -2.58 -15.98
C GLU A 46 -0.97 -3.48 -16.97
N LYS A 47 0.32 -3.20 -17.20
CA LYS A 47 1.16 -4.03 -18.06
C LYS A 47 1.35 -5.43 -17.47
N SER A 48 1.53 -5.53 -16.15
CA SER A 48 1.65 -6.81 -15.42
C SER A 48 0.40 -7.68 -15.55
N ALA A 49 -0.79 -7.06 -15.56
CA ALA A 49 -2.06 -7.77 -15.70
C ALA A 49 -2.20 -8.47 -17.07
N GLN A 50 -1.55 -7.96 -18.13
CA GLN A 50 -1.52 -8.59 -19.46
C GLN A 50 -0.81 -9.95 -19.44
N TYR A 51 0.06 -10.19 -18.45
CA TYR A 51 0.80 -11.43 -18.26
C TYR A 51 0.23 -12.27 -17.09
N ASN A 52 -1.01 -12.02 -16.67
CA ASN A 52 -1.65 -12.69 -15.52
C ASN A 52 -0.87 -12.59 -14.20
N TYR A 53 0.00 -11.59 -14.05
CA TYR A 53 0.74 -11.37 -12.82
C TYR A 53 -0.04 -10.50 -11.84
N VAL A 54 0.10 -10.81 -10.56
CA VAL A 54 -0.47 -10.00 -9.49
C VAL A 54 0.48 -8.84 -9.22
N PHE A 55 -0.02 -7.62 -9.24
CA PHE A 55 0.77 -6.44 -8.88
C PHE A 55 0.39 -5.92 -7.50
N ILE A 56 1.40 -5.60 -6.68
CA ILE A 56 1.25 -4.93 -5.38
C ILE A 56 1.96 -3.58 -5.44
N CYS A 57 1.23 -2.51 -5.15
CA CYS A 57 1.83 -1.18 -5.07
C CYS A 57 2.50 -0.99 -3.70
N ASN A 58 3.83 -0.97 -3.68
CA ASN A 58 4.59 -0.62 -2.49
C ASN A 58 4.67 0.90 -2.34
N VAL A 59 4.09 1.39 -1.26
CA VAL A 59 4.11 2.80 -0.85
C VAL A 59 4.80 2.86 0.50
N SER A 60 6.08 3.21 0.48
CA SER A 60 6.88 3.44 1.69
C SER A 60 6.27 4.58 2.49
N ASP A 61 6.06 4.36 3.80
CA ASP A 61 5.94 5.31 4.92
C ASP A 61 5.06 6.58 4.80
N ASN A 62 4.34 6.77 3.69
CA ASN A 62 3.46 7.90 3.43
C ASN A 62 1.99 7.47 3.31
N ALA A 63 1.19 7.79 4.34
CA ALA A 63 -0.25 7.49 4.36
C ALA A 63 -1.04 8.20 3.24
N TYR A 64 -0.60 9.38 2.78
CA TYR A 64 -1.22 10.06 1.64
C TYR A 64 -0.97 9.32 0.33
N ALA A 65 0.22 8.74 0.16
CA ALA A 65 0.54 7.91 -1.00
C ALA A 65 -0.31 6.63 -1.03
N VAL A 66 -0.59 6.04 0.14
CA VAL A 66 -1.53 4.90 0.26
C VAL A 66 -2.92 5.28 -0.25
N GLN A 67 -3.48 6.40 0.23
CA GLN A 67 -4.79 6.86 -0.22
C GLN A 67 -4.82 7.18 -1.72
N ALA A 68 -3.78 7.85 -2.22
CA ALA A 68 -3.66 8.16 -3.63
C ALA A 68 -3.57 6.89 -4.49
N ALA A 69 -2.84 5.86 -4.05
CA ALA A 69 -2.80 4.57 -4.72
C ALA A 69 -4.20 3.92 -4.79
N PHE A 70 -4.96 3.91 -3.69
CA PHE A 70 -6.34 3.40 -3.75
C PHE A 70 -7.23 4.21 -4.70
N ARG A 71 -7.12 5.54 -4.71
CA ARG A 71 -7.85 6.41 -5.64
C ARG A 71 -7.49 6.16 -7.11
N MET A 72 -6.27 5.70 -7.39
CA MET A 72 -5.83 5.26 -8.71
C MET A 72 -6.26 3.82 -9.07
N GLY A 73 -7.05 3.18 -8.20
CA GLY A 73 -7.60 1.85 -8.43
C GLY A 73 -6.62 0.71 -8.23
N PHE A 74 -5.55 0.91 -7.45
CA PHE A 74 -4.74 -0.23 -6.99
C PHE A 74 -5.56 -1.09 -6.01
N LYS A 75 -5.68 -2.38 -6.31
CA LYS A 75 -6.42 -3.35 -5.46
C LYS A 75 -5.59 -3.86 -4.28
N LYS A 76 -4.27 -3.85 -4.43
CA LYS A 76 -3.31 -4.34 -3.44
C LYS A 76 -2.23 -3.28 -3.23
N VAL A 77 -2.13 -2.80 -2.00
CA VAL A 77 -1.17 -1.77 -1.59
C VAL A 77 -0.40 -2.33 -0.40
N TYR A 78 0.92 -2.30 -0.47
CA TYR A 78 1.82 -2.65 0.62
C TYR A 78 2.35 -1.36 1.24
N TYR A 79 2.18 -1.23 2.55
CA TYR A 79 2.57 -0.06 3.32
C TYR A 79 3.34 -0.51 4.55
N ILE A 80 4.59 -0.07 4.66
CA ILE A 80 5.35 -0.21 5.90
C ILE A 80 5.17 1.09 6.69
N GLY A 81 4.28 1.04 7.68
CA GLY A 81 4.05 2.14 8.59
C GLY A 81 5.15 2.27 9.64
N ASN A 82 5.45 3.51 10.04
CA ASN A 82 6.28 3.77 11.20
C ASN A 82 5.50 3.40 12.48
N ARG A 83 5.88 2.30 13.13
CA ARG A 83 5.26 1.80 14.37
C ARG A 83 5.15 2.88 15.47
N ILE A 84 6.09 3.83 15.52
CA ILE A 84 6.09 4.89 16.54
C ILE A 84 4.91 5.84 16.34
N LYS A 85 4.56 6.18 15.09
CA LYS A 85 3.41 7.05 14.78
C LYS A 85 2.09 6.34 15.06
N PHE A 86 2.02 5.03 14.78
CA PHE A 86 0.85 4.22 15.08
C PHE A 86 0.55 4.18 16.59
N ASN A 87 1.55 3.90 17.42
CA ASN A 87 1.36 3.84 18.88
C ASN A 87 0.91 5.18 19.49
N LYS A 88 1.37 6.31 18.93
CA LYS A 88 0.91 7.65 19.35
C LYS A 88 -0.56 7.88 18.98
N LEU A 89 -0.99 7.48 17.79
CA LEU A 89 -2.40 7.58 17.38
C LEU A 89 -3.30 6.69 18.24
N ASP A 90 -2.85 5.47 18.54
CA ASP A 90 -3.55 4.54 19.43
C ASP A 90 -3.72 5.11 20.84
N SER A 91 -2.64 5.72 21.39
CA SER A 91 -2.69 6.38 22.71
C SER A 91 -3.68 7.56 22.74
N ILE A 92 -3.75 8.35 21.67
CA ILE A 92 -4.71 9.46 21.56
C ILE A 92 -6.14 8.93 21.47
N ALA A 93 -6.39 7.87 20.69
CA ALA A 93 -7.71 7.27 20.57
C ALA A 93 -8.22 6.75 21.92
N VAL A 94 -7.38 6.03 22.66
CA VAL A 94 -7.71 5.54 24.02
C VAL A 94 -8.04 6.68 24.99
N GLN A 95 -7.32 7.81 24.91
CA GLN A 95 -7.59 8.98 25.76
C GLN A 95 -8.95 9.61 25.43
N TYR A 96 -9.30 9.73 24.15
CA TYR A 96 -10.59 10.28 23.72
C TYR A 96 -11.75 9.37 24.12
N ASP A 97 -11.64 8.05 23.97
CA ASP A 97 -12.68 7.10 24.37
C ASP A 97 -12.95 7.18 25.89
N ALA A 98 -11.89 7.29 26.70
CA ALA A 98 -12.01 7.47 28.14
C ALA A 98 -12.70 8.79 28.52
N GLN A 99 -12.41 9.87 27.79
CA GLN A 99 -13.04 11.16 28.00
C GLN A 99 -14.53 11.12 27.64
N LEU A 100 -14.88 10.57 26.47
CA LEU A 100 -16.27 10.45 26.01
C LEU A 100 -17.11 9.63 26.99
N PHE A 101 -16.55 8.52 27.49
CA PHE A 101 -17.22 7.68 28.49
C PHE A 101 -17.50 8.42 29.81
N ASN A 102 -16.56 9.25 30.26
CA ASN A 102 -16.75 10.06 31.47
C ASN A 102 -17.80 11.16 31.27
N GLU A 103 -17.82 11.81 30.12
CA GLU A 103 -18.82 12.83 29.76
C GLU A 103 -20.24 12.21 29.69
N MET A 104 -20.37 11.01 29.09
CA MET A 104 -21.65 10.28 29.04
C MET A 104 -22.12 9.82 30.42
N LYS A 105 -21.22 9.40 31.32
CA LYS A 105 -21.57 9.08 32.71
C LYS A 105 -22.06 10.29 33.49
N LEU A 106 -21.45 11.46 33.27
CA LEU A 106 -21.86 12.70 33.93
C LEU A 106 -23.27 13.13 33.50
N GLN A 107 -23.60 12.96 32.22
CA GLN A 107 -24.95 13.25 31.70
C GLN A 107 -26.01 12.28 32.20
N ALA A 108 -25.67 11.03 32.50
CA ALA A 108 -26.61 10.05 33.07
C ALA A 108 -26.92 10.28 34.56
N LEU A 109 -26.17 11.17 35.24
CA LEU A 109 -26.33 11.52 36.65
C LEU A 109 -27.08 12.84 36.87
N LEU A 110 -27.39 13.58 35.80
CA LEU A 110 -28.17 14.82 35.77
C LEU A 110 -29.61 14.54 35.33
#